data_AF-A0AAV8RJC2-F1
#
_entry.id   AF-A0AAV8RJC2-F1
#
_cell.length_a   1.000
_cell.length_b   1.000
_cell.length_c   1.000
_cell.angle_alpha   90.00
_cell.angle_beta   90.00
_cell.angle_gamma   90.00
#
_symmetry.space_group_name_H-M   'P 1'
#
loop_
_entity.id
_entity.type
_entity.pdbx_description
1 polymer ?
#
loop_
_entity_poly.entity_id
_entity_poly.type
_entity_poly.pdbx_seq_one_letter_code
_entity_poly.pdbx_strand_id
1 'polypeptide(L)' 'MASGSVTSSSWTAKQNKMFEKALAVYDQDTPDRWHHVARAVGGKTVDEVKRHYELLVADVRRIEKGHMPYATYLSTGIRG' A
#
# COMPACT_ATOMS: atom_id res chain seq x y z
N MET A 1 28.24 11.72 -3.17
CA MET A 1 27.22 11.86 -2.12
C MET A 1 26.47 10.55 -2.04
N ALA A 2 26.60 9.81 -0.93
CA ALA A 2 25.87 8.57 -0.74
C ALA A 2 24.38 8.92 -0.65
N SER A 3 23.65 8.74 -1.74
CA SER A 3 22.19 8.67 -1.67
C SER A 3 21.92 7.42 -0.86
N GLY A 4 21.68 7.62 0.44
CA GLY A 4 21.09 6.59 1.28
C GLY A 4 19.83 6.15 0.57
N SER A 5 19.93 5.01 -0.11
CA SER A 5 18.80 4.33 -0.68
C SER A 5 17.85 4.13 0.49
N VAL A 6 16.84 5.00 0.58
CA VAL A 6 15.66 4.73 1.36
C VAL A 6 15.23 3.38 0.84
N THR A 7 15.48 2.35 1.64
CA THR A 7 15.06 1.00 1.37
C THR A 7 13.54 1.04 1.46
N SER A 8 12.89 1.56 0.42
CA SER A 8 11.46 1.42 0.19
C SER A 8 11.27 -0.08 0.14
N SER A 9 10.92 -0.66 1.28
CA SER A 9 10.88 -2.10 1.43
C SER A 9 9.80 -2.60 0.47
N SER A 10 10.20 -3.14 -0.67
CA SER A 10 9.29 -3.50 -1.75
C SER A 10 8.13 -4.32 -1.18
N TRP A 11 6.91 -3.86 -1.42
CA TRP A 11 5.71 -4.54 -0.92
C TRP A 11 5.60 -5.89 -1.63
N THR A 12 5.64 -6.97 -0.84
CA THR A 12 5.34 -8.29 -1.37
C THR A 12 3.85 -8.44 -1.65
N ALA A 13 3.46 -9.34 -2.56
CA ALA A 13 2.05 -9.64 -2.82
C ALA A 13 1.31 -10.09 -1.54
N LYS A 14 1.99 -10.83 -0.66
CA LYS A 14 1.44 -11.23 0.64
C LYS A 14 1.18 -10.03 1.54
N GLN A 15 2.14 -9.10 1.66
CA GLN A 15 1.96 -7.88 2.45
C GLN A 15 0.84 -7.00 1.89
N ASN A 16 0.77 -6.83 0.57
CA ASN A 16 -0.29 -6.06 -0.06
C ASN A 16 -1.67 -6.68 0.20
N LYS A 17 -1.80 -8.01 0.08
CA LYS A 17 -3.03 -8.73 0.42
C LYS A 17 -3.43 -8.57 1.89
N MET A 18 -2.46 -8.59 2.82
CA MET A 18 -2.73 -8.34 4.24
C MET A 18 -3.15 -6.88 4.49
N PHE A 19 -2.55 -5.94 3.77
CA PHE A 19 -2.90 -4.52 3.82
C PHE A 19 -4.35 -4.27 3.37
N GLU A 20 -4.75 -4.79 2.21
CA GLU A 20 -6.12 -4.67 1.70
C GLU A 20 -7.15 -5.27 2.67
N LYS A 21 -6.85 -6.46 3.22
CA LYS A 21 -7.69 -7.08 4.25
C LYS A 21 -7.79 -6.23 5.52
N ALA A 22 -6.68 -5.64 5.96
CA ALA A 22 -6.66 -4.79 7.14
C ALA A 22 -7.45 -3.50 6.91
N LEU A 23 -7.41 -2.90 5.72
CA LEU A 23 -8.22 -1.72 5.38
C LEU A 23 -9.72 -2.00 5.40
N ALA A 24 -10.13 -3.25 5.10
CA ALA A 24 -11.53 -3.67 5.18
C ALA A 24 -12.02 -3.89 6.62
N VAL A 25 -11.10 -4.17 7.56
CA VAL A 25 -11.42 -4.37 8.99
C VAL A 25 -11.35 -3.06 9.76
N TYR A 26 -10.34 -2.23 9.47
CA TYR A 26 -10.09 -0.96 10.13
C TYR A 26 -10.47 0.17 9.17
N ASP A 27 -11.67 0.71 9.35
CA ASP A 27 -12.23 1.81 8.56
C ASP A 27 -11.59 3.17 8.93
N GLN A 28 -12.16 4.27 8.39
CA GLN A 28 -11.62 5.62 8.60
C GLN A 28 -11.85 6.14 10.02
N ASP A 29 -12.87 5.64 10.72
CA ASP A 29 -13.26 6.09 12.05
C ASP A 29 -12.55 5.30 13.17
N THR A 30 -11.87 4.21 12.80
CA THR A 30 -11.05 3.41 13.71
C THR A 30 -9.93 4.25 14.33
N PRO A 31 -9.91 4.44 15.67
CA PRO A 31 -8.78 5.06 16.36
C PRO A 31 -7.50 4.29 16.10
N ASP A 32 -6.38 4.99 15.96
CA ASP A 32 -5.07 4.35 15.69
C ASP A 32 -5.05 3.39 14.50
N ARG A 33 -5.95 3.58 13.52
CA ARG A 33 -6.10 2.76 12.31
C ARG A 33 -4.77 2.28 11.74
N TRP A 34 -3.82 3.20 11.53
CA TRP A 34 -2.55 2.89 10.88
C TRP A 34 -1.64 2.00 11.74
N HIS A 35 -1.71 2.09 13.06
CA HIS A 35 -1.01 1.17 13.96
C HIS A 35 -1.58 -0.25 13.84
N HIS A 36 -2.91 -0.39 13.79
CA HIS A 36 -3.57 -1.67 13.59
C HIS A 36 -3.24 -2.29 12.23
N VAL A 37 -3.26 -1.50 11.16
CA VAL A 37 -2.91 -1.94 9.81
C VAL A 37 -1.44 -2.37 9.74
N ALA A 38 -0.51 -1.57 10.27
CA ALA A 38 0.92 -1.93 10.29
C ALA A 38 1.18 -3.23 11.05
N ARG A 39 0.51 -3.42 12.19
CA ARG A 39 0.57 -4.68 12.96
C ARG A 39 0.02 -5.87 12.16
N ALA A 40 -1.08 -5.70 11.45
CA ALA A 40 -1.69 -6.76 10.65
C ALA A 40 -0.87 -7.15 9.41
N VAL A 41 -0.20 -6.18 8.78
CA VAL A 41 0.67 -6.41 7.60
C VAL A 41 1.95 -7.13 8.01
N GLY A 42 2.57 -6.70 9.10
CA GLY A 42 3.86 -7.21 9.58
C GLY A 42 5.05 -6.77 8.71
N GLY A 43 6.14 -6.36 9.37
CA GLY A 43 7.38 -5.95 8.68
C GLY A 43 7.22 -4.68 7.83
N LYS A 44 6.26 -3.83 8.18
CA LYS A 44 6.05 -2.48 7.62
C LYS A 44 5.80 -1.51 8.77
N THR A 45 6.35 -0.30 8.67
CA THR A 45 6.08 0.77 9.63
C THR A 45 4.76 1.46 9.33
N VAL A 46 4.25 2.21 10.32
CA VAL A 46 3.06 3.05 10.16
C VAL A 46 3.21 4.02 8.99
N ASP A 47 4.39 4.63 8.82
CA ASP A 47 4.63 5.58 7.74
C ASP A 47 4.70 4.89 6.37
N GLU A 48 5.26 3.68 6.29
CA GLU A 48 5.24 2.90 5.05
C GLU A 48 3.82 2.51 4.65
N VAL A 49 2.97 2.15 5.62
CA VAL A 49 1.55 1.85 5.40
C VAL A 49 0.78 3.08 4.92
N LYS A 50 0.98 4.23 5.56
CA LYS A 50 0.33 5.49 5.16
C LYS A 50 0.70 5.88 3.73
N ARG A 51 1.99 5.86 3.40
CA ARG A 51 2.46 6.15 2.03
C ARG A 51 1.86 5.19 1.00
N HIS A 52 1.78 3.90 1.33
CA HIS A 52 1.18 2.90 0.43
C HIS A 52 -0.32 3.15 0.20
N TYR A 53 -1.04 3.56 1.24
CA TYR A 53 -2.44 3.97 1.13
C TYR A 53 -2.62 5.21 0.27
N GLU A 54 -1.79 6.24 0.43
CA GLU A 54 -1.85 7.45 -0.38
C GLU A 54 -1.68 7.16 -1.88
N LEU A 55 -0.75 6.26 -2.22
CA LEU A 55 -0.54 5.80 -3.59
C LEU A 55 -1.78 5.05 -4.12
N LEU A 56 -2.33 4.12 -3.33
CA LEU A 56 -3.56 3.41 -3.69
C LEU A 56 -4.71 4.39 -4.00
N VAL A 57 -4.91 5.38 -3.13
CA VAL A 57 -5.96 6.39 -3.31
C VAL A 57 -5.70 7.26 -4.54
N ALA A 58 -4.46 7.64 -4.80
CA ALA A 58 -4.10 8.40 -6.00
C ALA A 58 -4.38 7.60 -7.27
N ASP A 59 -4.11 6.29 -7.26
CA ASP A 59 -4.37 5.40 -8.38
C ASP A 59 -5.85 5.17 -8.64
N VAL A 60 -6.66 4.94 -7.59
CA VAL A 60 -8.12 4.87 -7.72
C VAL A 60 -8.66 6.13 -8.38
N ARG A 61 -8.25 7.31 -7.89
CA ARG A 61 -8.68 8.60 -8.47
C ARG A 61 -8.23 8.79 -9.93
N ARG A 62 -7.13 8.17 -10.35
CA ARG A 62 -6.66 8.23 -11.75
C ARG A 62 -7.48 7.29 -12.63
N ILE A 63 -7.72 6.07 -12.18
CA ILE A 63 -8.54 5.08 -12.90
C ILE A 63 -9.95 5.62 -13.09
N GLU A 64 -10.55 6.23 -12.06
CA GLU A 64 -11.87 6.88 -12.13
C GLU A 64 -11.91 8.04 -13.15
N LYS A 65 -10.77 8.68 -13.40
CA LYS A 65 -10.61 9.74 -14.42
C LYS A 65 -10.24 9.18 -15.81
N GLY A 66 -10.19 7.87 -15.99
CA GLY A 66 -9.82 7.21 -17.25
C GLY A 66 -8.31 7.13 -17.52
N HIS A 67 -7.46 7.36 -16.50
CA HIS A 67 -6.01 7.25 -16.62
C HIS A 67 -5.48 5.91 -16.11
N MET A 68 -4.39 5.41 -16.71
CA MET A 68 -3.73 4.17 -16.29
C MET A 68 -3.11 4.29 -14.88
N PRO A 69 -3.08 3.21 -14.08
CA PRO A 69 -2.46 3.21 -12.75
C PRO A 69 -0.94 3.45 -12.80
N TYR A 70 -0.34 3.86 -11.67
CA TYR A 70 1.11 4.09 -11.54
C TYR A 70 1.97 2.81 -11.63
N ALA A 71 1.34 1.63 -11.62
CA ALA A 71 1.87 0.33 -11.99
C ALA A 71 3.27 -0.02 -11.42
N THR A 72 3.28 -0.43 -10.14
CA THR A 72 4.25 -1.42 -9.62
C THR A 72 3.57 -2.67 -9.03
N TYR A 73 2.26 -2.60 -8.74
CA TYR A 73 1.44 -3.70 -8.20
C TYR A 73 0.81 -4.60 -9.28
N LEU A 74 0.89 -4.24 -10.57
CA LEU A 74 0.33 -5.04 -11.68
C LEU A 74 1.27 -6.15 -12.18
N SER A 75 2.55 -6.17 -11.79
CA SER A 75 3.54 -7.13 -12.30
C SER A 75 3.29 -8.60 -11.89
N THR A 76 2.23 -8.88 -11.14
CA THR A 76 1.83 -10.25 -10.76
C THR A 76 0.54 -10.75 -11.42
N GLY A 77 -0.10 -9.95 -12.30
CA GLY A 77 -1.42 -10.29 -12.86
C GLY A 77 -1.50 -10.58 -14.36
N ILE A 78 -0.44 -10.36 -15.14
CA ILE A 78 -0.46 -10.60 -16.61
C ILE A 78 0.66 -11.57 -16.99
N ARG A 79 0.47 -12.84 -16.66
CA ARG A 79 1.08 -13.98 -17.38
C ARG A 79 0.04 -15.09 -17.43
N GLY A 80 -0.98 -14.87 -18.26
CA GLY A 80 -1.72 -15.95 -18.90
C GLY A 80 -0.96 -16.42 -20.14
#